data_AF-A0A534CZ08-F1
#
_entry.id   AF-A0A534CZ08-F1
#
_cell.length_a   1.000
_cell.length_b   1.000
_cell.length_c   1.000
_cell.angle_alpha   90.00
_cell.angle_beta   90.00
_cell.angle_gamma   90.00
#
_symmetry.space_group_name_H-M   'P 1'
#
loop_
_entity.id
_entity.type
_entity.pdbx_description
1 polymer ?
#
loop_
_entity_poly.entity_id
_entity_poly.type
_entity_poly.pdbx_seq_one_letter_code
_entity_poly.pdbx_strand_id
1 'polypeptide(L)'
;MATILWDSIERLAPLAPRFVSVTYGADGSTRERTHDVVTRIQRDTALTGAPHLTCIGASRGEILAIARGYWSQGIRHLVALRGDPPQGESPHRPHAADFRYAVELVAALAAVAPFDISVAAYPEVHPEARSAAADLDNLKRKIDAGATRAITQFFYDTSVFLRFRDALAAAGVHAP
;
A
#
# COMPACT_ATOMS: atom_id res chain seq x y z
N MET A 1 -21.95 11.54 -0.26
CA MET A 1 -20.60 10.93 -0.09
C MET A 1 -19.56 11.60 -0.98
N ALA A 2 -19.77 11.71 -2.30
CA ALA A 2 -18.80 12.36 -3.20
C ALA A 2 -18.49 13.83 -2.85
N THR A 3 -19.49 14.59 -2.39
CA THR A 3 -19.32 15.97 -1.91
C THR A 3 -18.40 16.06 -0.69
N ILE A 4 -18.68 15.30 0.37
CA ILE A 4 -17.87 15.31 1.61
C ILE A 4 -16.39 14.98 1.34
N LEU A 5 -16.11 13.98 0.48
CA LEU A 5 -14.74 13.63 0.12
C LEU A 5 -14.01 14.81 -0.53
N TRP A 6 -14.64 15.49 -1.48
CA TRP A 6 -14.01 16.61 -2.17
C TRP A 6 -13.92 17.83 -1.27
N ASP A 7 -14.97 18.19 -0.54
CA ASP A 7 -14.90 19.29 0.44
C ASP A 7 -13.73 19.08 1.42
N SER A 8 -13.44 17.83 1.79
CA SER A 8 -12.29 17.46 2.63
C SER A 8 -10.95 17.63 1.91
N ILE A 9 -10.84 17.18 0.65
CA ILE A 9 -9.60 17.33 -0.15
C ILE A 9 -9.31 18.82 -0.37
N GLU A 10 -10.29 19.64 -0.75
CA GLU A 10 -10.11 21.09 -0.95
C GLU A 10 -9.69 21.77 0.36
N ARG A 11 -10.30 21.37 1.48
CA ARG A 11 -9.97 21.91 2.80
C ARG A 11 -8.56 21.53 3.26
N LEU A 12 -8.07 20.33 2.92
CA LEU A 12 -6.76 19.84 3.33
C LEU A 12 -5.63 20.24 2.37
N ALA A 13 -5.93 20.54 1.10
CA ALA A 13 -4.93 20.88 0.10
C ALA A 13 -3.99 22.04 0.50
N PRO A 14 -4.46 23.14 1.15
CA PRO A 14 -3.59 24.22 1.60
C PRO A 14 -2.54 23.81 2.65
N LEU A 15 -2.71 22.65 3.32
CA LEU A 15 -1.70 22.12 4.25
C LEU A 15 -0.48 21.52 3.52
N ALA A 16 -0.49 21.52 2.18
CA ALA A 16 0.58 21.01 1.34
C ALA A 16 1.09 19.61 1.76
N PRO A 17 0.19 18.61 1.88
CA PRO A 17 0.61 17.27 2.25
C PRO A 17 1.58 16.70 1.21
N ARG A 18 2.59 15.95 1.66
CA ARG A 18 3.57 15.32 0.75
C ARG A 18 2.89 14.42 -0.28
N PHE A 19 1.85 13.71 0.13
CA PHE A 19 0.97 12.93 -0.73
C PHE A 19 -0.37 12.69 -0.01
N VAL A 20 -1.38 12.29 -0.77
CA VAL A 20 -2.65 11.78 -0.26
C VAL A 20 -2.85 10.37 -0.78
N SER A 21 -3.24 9.42 0.09
CA SER A 21 -3.49 8.05 -0.35
C SER A 21 -4.98 7.74 -0.44
N VAL A 22 -5.34 6.89 -1.39
CA VAL A 22 -6.74 6.46 -1.61
C VAL A 22 -6.81 4.96 -1.35
N THR A 23 -7.63 4.57 -0.38
CA THR A 23 -7.78 3.17 0.03
C THR A 23 -8.44 2.32 -1.05
N TYR A 24 -7.98 1.09 -1.16
CA TYR A 24 -8.45 0.10 -2.12
C TYR A 24 -9.21 -1.01 -1.35
N GLY A 25 -10.40 -1.36 -1.81
CA GLY A 25 -11.23 -2.40 -1.19
C GLY A 25 -10.55 -3.76 -1.30
N ALA A 26 -10.46 -4.49 -0.19
CA ALA A 26 -9.67 -5.72 -0.08
C ALA A 26 -10.04 -6.81 -1.11
N ASP A 27 -11.28 -6.83 -1.59
CA ASP A 27 -11.85 -7.74 -2.58
C ASP A 27 -11.84 -7.18 -4.03
N GLY A 28 -11.29 -5.98 -4.23
CA GLY A 28 -11.34 -5.30 -5.52
C GLY A 28 -12.68 -4.64 -5.87
N SER A 29 -13.70 -4.72 -5.00
CA SER A 29 -15.05 -4.15 -5.22
C SER A 29 -15.08 -2.62 -5.37
N THR A 30 -13.97 -1.95 -5.01
CA THR A 30 -13.81 -0.49 -5.14
C THR A 30 -12.66 -0.09 -6.06
N ARG A 31 -12.17 -1.00 -6.91
CA ARG A 31 -11.06 -0.74 -7.85
C ARG A 31 -11.31 0.49 -8.72
N GLU A 32 -12.46 0.53 -9.39
CA GLU A 32 -12.85 1.64 -10.27
C GLU A 32 -12.97 2.94 -9.48
N ARG A 33 -13.61 2.91 -8.31
CA ARG A 33 -13.73 4.08 -7.42
C ARG A 33 -12.37 4.61 -6.97
N THR A 34 -11.43 3.74 -6.64
CA THR A 34 -10.07 4.12 -6.25
C THR A 34 -9.37 4.81 -7.41
N HIS A 35 -9.49 4.24 -8.61
CA HIS A 35 -8.93 4.80 -9.84
C HIS A 35 -9.51 6.18 -10.15
N ASP A 36 -10.84 6.33 -10.12
CA ASP A 36 -11.52 7.58 -10.41
C ASP A 36 -11.13 8.69 -9.43
N VAL A 37 -11.02 8.37 -8.13
CA VAL A 37 -10.63 9.34 -7.11
C VAL A 37 -9.17 9.76 -7.29
N VAL A 38 -8.24 8.82 -7.45
CA VAL A 38 -6.81 9.17 -7.53
C VAL A 38 -6.48 9.94 -8.82
N THR A 39 -7.11 9.58 -9.93
CA THR A 39 -6.94 10.28 -11.21
C THR A 39 -7.57 11.66 -11.17
N ARG A 40 -8.72 11.81 -10.50
CA ARG A 40 -9.33 13.12 -10.27
C ARG A 40 -8.45 14.01 -9.41
N ILE A 41 -7.88 13.50 -8.31
CA ILE A 41 -6.92 14.24 -7.49
C ILE A 41 -5.74 14.73 -8.35
N GLN A 42 -5.16 13.83 -9.16
CA GLN A 42 -4.01 14.14 -10.01
C GLN A 42 -4.32 15.18 -11.10
N ARG A 43 -5.55 15.19 -11.63
CA ARG A 43 -5.98 16.09 -12.69
C ARG A 43 -6.46 17.45 -12.18
N ASP A 44 -7.24 17.44 -11.09
CA ASP A 44 -7.98 18.61 -10.62
C ASP A 44 -7.21 19.36 -9.51
N THR A 45 -6.10 18.82 -8.99
CA THR A 45 -5.29 19.44 -7.92
C THR A 45 -3.79 19.36 -8.17
N ALA A 46 -3.01 20.10 -7.38
CA ALA A 46 -1.55 19.96 -7.32
C ALA A 46 -1.08 18.84 -6.37
N LEU A 47 -1.99 18.07 -5.77
CA LEU A 47 -1.65 17.02 -4.81
C LEU A 47 -1.07 15.79 -5.51
N THR A 48 -0.15 15.12 -4.84
CA THR A 48 0.36 13.81 -5.26
C THR A 48 -0.58 12.71 -4.75
N GLY A 49 -1.30 12.05 -5.65
CA GLY A 49 -2.18 10.93 -5.32
C GLY A 49 -1.43 9.59 -5.31
N ALA A 50 -1.64 8.78 -4.26
CA ALA A 50 -1.07 7.45 -4.12
C ALA A 50 -2.18 6.40 -3.92
N PRO A 51 -2.56 5.62 -4.95
CA PRO A 51 -3.57 4.60 -4.77
C PRO A 51 -2.99 3.43 -3.98
N HIS A 52 -3.83 2.87 -3.11
CA HIS A 52 -3.56 1.54 -2.56
C HIS A 52 -3.76 0.50 -3.66
N LEU A 53 -2.97 -0.57 -3.60
CA LEU A 53 -3.08 -1.70 -4.52
C LEU A 53 -2.86 -2.99 -3.73
N THR A 54 -3.89 -3.84 -3.71
CA THR A 54 -3.84 -5.16 -3.05
C THR A 54 -3.61 -6.27 -4.07
N CYS A 55 -3.13 -7.41 -3.58
CA CYS A 55 -2.78 -8.55 -4.43
C CYS A 55 -3.74 -9.75 -4.29
N ILE A 56 -4.52 -9.82 -3.20
CA ILE A 56 -5.58 -10.81 -3.02
C ILE A 56 -6.79 -10.46 -3.90
N GLY A 57 -7.41 -11.48 -4.50
CA GLY A 57 -8.64 -11.33 -5.30
C GLY A 57 -8.43 -10.82 -6.72
N ALA A 58 -7.17 -10.72 -7.20
CA ALA A 58 -6.87 -10.33 -8.56
C ALA A 58 -5.67 -11.11 -9.11
N SER A 59 -5.72 -11.42 -10.41
CA SER A 59 -4.61 -12.10 -11.05
C SER A 59 -3.39 -11.20 -11.15
N ARG A 60 -2.21 -11.83 -11.24
CA ARG A 60 -0.95 -11.09 -11.50
C ARG A 60 -1.06 -10.19 -12.74
N GLY A 61 -1.67 -10.68 -13.83
CA GLY A 61 -1.81 -9.94 -15.08
C GLY A 61 -2.61 -8.65 -14.93
N GLU A 62 -3.74 -8.72 -14.23
CA GLU A 62 -4.60 -7.55 -13.97
C GLU A 62 -3.89 -6.48 -13.15
N ILE A 63 -3.21 -6.88 -12.07
CA ILE A 63 -2.47 -5.95 -11.21
C ILE A 63 -1.37 -5.24 -11.99
N LEU A 64 -0.62 -5.95 -12.83
CA LEU A 64 0.42 -5.35 -13.64
C LEU A 64 -0.14 -4.45 -14.74
N ALA A 65 -1.31 -4.75 -15.28
CA ALA A 65 -2.01 -3.88 -16.22
C ALA A 65 -2.44 -2.56 -15.55
N ILE A 66 -2.97 -2.64 -14.32
CA ILE A 66 -3.34 -1.48 -13.51
C ILE A 66 -2.10 -0.62 -13.21
N ALA A 67 -1.00 -1.24 -12.78
CA ALA A 67 0.25 -0.53 -12.51
C ALA A 67 0.76 0.22 -13.75
N ARG A 68 0.78 -0.43 -14.93
CA ARG A 68 1.14 0.24 -16.20
C ARG A 68 0.19 1.40 -16.53
N GLY A 69 -1.11 1.24 -16.27
CA GLY A 69 -2.11 2.29 -16.44
C GLY A 69 -1.86 3.48 -15.53
N TYR A 70 -1.55 3.25 -14.25
CA TYR A 70 -1.16 4.34 -13.33
C TYR A 70 0.11 5.05 -13.81
N TRP A 71 1.11 4.30 -14.29
CA TRP A 71 2.31 4.90 -14.83
C TRP A 71 2.04 5.78 -16.07
N SER A 72 1.22 5.33 -17.01
CA SER A 72 0.89 6.14 -18.20
C SER A 72 0.12 7.41 -17.85
N GLN A 73 -0.64 7.40 -16.76
CA GLN A 73 -1.44 8.53 -16.29
C GLN A 73 -0.68 9.50 -15.35
N GLY A 74 0.64 9.31 -15.17
CA GLY A 74 1.45 10.21 -14.36
C GLY A 74 1.48 9.87 -12.86
N ILE A 75 0.81 8.82 -12.41
CA ILE A 75 0.89 8.36 -11.01
C ILE A 75 2.23 7.65 -10.81
N ARG A 76 2.98 8.09 -9.79
CA ARG A 76 4.34 7.63 -9.50
C ARG A 76 4.49 7.01 -8.11
N HIS A 77 3.50 7.17 -7.24
CA HIS A 77 3.51 6.64 -5.87
C HIS A 77 2.41 5.62 -5.71
N LEU A 78 2.73 4.42 -5.21
CA LEU A 78 1.78 3.36 -4.88
C LEU A 78 1.89 2.96 -3.41
N VAL A 79 0.77 2.53 -2.81
CA VAL A 79 0.77 1.84 -1.51
C VAL A 79 0.49 0.36 -1.74
N ALA A 80 1.53 -0.47 -1.72
CA ALA A 80 1.46 -1.89 -2.02
C ALA A 80 1.12 -2.72 -0.76
N LEU A 81 0.00 -3.44 -0.83
CA LEU A 81 -0.54 -4.20 0.29
C LEU A 81 -0.86 -5.63 -0.15
N ARG A 82 -0.90 -6.57 0.79
CA ARG A 82 -1.43 -7.91 0.50
C ARG A 82 -2.93 -7.82 0.20
N GLY A 83 -3.66 -7.14 1.09
CA GLY A 83 -5.11 -7.18 1.17
C GLY A 83 -5.58 -8.17 2.23
N ASP A 84 -6.84 -7.98 2.63
CA ASP A 84 -7.52 -8.85 3.58
C ASP A 84 -8.11 -10.07 2.85
N PRO A 85 -8.21 -11.23 3.53
CA PRO A 85 -8.94 -12.36 2.98
C PRO A 85 -10.41 -11.99 2.73
N PRO A 86 -11.05 -12.51 1.66
CA PRO A 86 -12.46 -12.26 1.40
C PRO A 86 -13.33 -12.75 2.58
N GLN A 87 -14.31 -11.95 2.98
CA GLN A 87 -15.25 -12.32 4.04
C GLN A 87 -16.41 -13.13 3.46
N GLY A 88 -16.64 -14.35 3.96
CA GLY A 88 -17.85 -15.13 3.66
C GLY A 88 -17.89 -15.85 2.31
N GLU A 89 -16.93 -15.62 1.41
CA GLU A 89 -16.79 -16.40 0.17
C GLU A 89 -15.84 -17.58 0.36
N SER A 90 -16.06 -18.66 -0.40
CA SER A 90 -15.13 -19.79 -0.46
C SER A 90 -13.73 -19.26 -0.79
N PRO A 91 -12.67 -19.67 -0.06
CA PRO A 91 -11.35 -19.09 -0.22
C PRO A 91 -10.99 -19.11 -1.70
N HIS A 92 -10.85 -17.93 -2.30
CA HIS A 92 -10.32 -17.79 -3.64
C HIS A 92 -8.98 -18.52 -3.61
N ARG A 93 -8.92 -19.74 -4.15
CA ARG A 93 -7.68 -20.50 -4.24
C ARG A 93 -6.83 -19.72 -5.22
N PRO A 94 -5.79 -19.01 -4.76
CA PRO A 94 -4.96 -18.23 -5.66
C PRO A 94 -4.44 -19.20 -6.71
N HIS A 95 -4.50 -18.81 -7.99
CA HIS A 95 -3.80 -19.59 -8.98
C HIS A 95 -2.31 -19.63 -8.59
N ALA A 96 -1.58 -20.69 -8.89
CA ALA A 96 -0.18 -20.82 -8.49
C ALA A 96 0.71 -19.66 -9.00
N ALA A 97 0.22 -18.90 -9.98
CA ALA A 97 0.88 -17.74 -10.58
C ALA A 97 0.51 -16.39 -9.93
N ASP A 98 -0.46 -16.35 -9.01
CA ASP A 98 -0.93 -15.14 -8.36
C ASP A 98 -0.11 -14.80 -7.11
N PHE A 99 -0.18 -13.53 -6.73
CA PHE A 99 0.54 -13.02 -5.58
C PHE A 99 -0.07 -13.52 -4.27
N ARG A 100 0.78 -14.08 -3.42
CA ARG A 100 0.41 -14.56 -2.07
C ARG A 100 0.74 -13.54 -0.99
N TYR A 101 1.79 -12.75 -1.20
CA TYR A 101 2.30 -11.80 -0.23
C TYR A 101 2.63 -10.45 -0.87
N ALA A 102 2.56 -9.39 -0.06
CA ALA A 102 2.91 -8.04 -0.49
C ALA A 102 4.35 -7.93 -1.04
N VAL A 103 5.30 -8.75 -0.56
CA VAL A 103 6.68 -8.75 -1.08
C VAL A 103 6.75 -9.11 -2.57
N GLU A 104 5.94 -10.07 -3.01
CA GLU A 104 5.90 -10.47 -4.42
C GLU A 104 5.27 -9.36 -5.28
N LEU A 105 4.26 -8.66 -4.74
CA LEU A 105 3.66 -7.49 -5.37
C LEU A 105 4.68 -6.36 -5.53
N VAL A 106 5.41 -6.02 -4.46
CA VAL A 106 6.42 -4.95 -4.48
C VAL A 106 7.48 -5.22 -5.55
N ALA A 107 8.07 -6.41 -5.56
CA ALA A 107 9.07 -6.80 -6.55
C ALA A 107 8.53 -6.68 -7.99
N ALA A 108 7.28 -7.10 -8.20
CA ALA A 108 6.67 -7.03 -9.52
C ALA A 108 6.36 -5.58 -9.95
N LEU A 109 5.91 -4.72 -9.04
CA LEU A 109 5.67 -3.30 -9.31
C LEU A 109 6.97 -2.55 -9.62
N ALA A 110 8.03 -2.80 -8.84
CA ALA A 110 9.35 -2.22 -9.08
C ALA A 110 9.93 -2.60 -10.46
N ALA A 111 9.60 -3.80 -10.96
CA ALA A 111 9.98 -4.24 -12.30
C ALA A 111 9.13 -3.61 -13.43
N VAL A 112 7.93 -3.07 -13.14
CA VAL A 112 7.11 -2.39 -14.14
C VAL A 112 7.68 -1.01 -14.48
N ALA A 113 7.98 -0.23 -13.45
CA ALA A 113 8.45 1.14 -13.55
C ALA A 113 9.05 1.60 -12.21
N PRO A 114 9.86 2.69 -12.20
CA PRO A 114 10.46 3.19 -10.97
C PRO A 114 9.43 3.97 -10.12
N PHE A 115 8.48 3.23 -9.53
CA PHE A 115 7.52 3.76 -8.57
C PHE A 115 8.18 4.09 -7.22
N ASP A 116 7.67 5.12 -6.55
CA ASP A 116 7.77 5.25 -5.10
C ASP A 116 6.76 4.27 -4.48
N ILE A 117 7.20 3.34 -3.63
CA ILE A 117 6.35 2.25 -3.12
C ILE A 117 6.34 2.28 -1.59
N SER A 118 5.20 2.65 -1.02
CA SER A 118 4.92 2.47 0.41
C SER A 118 4.44 1.05 0.70
N VAL A 119 4.85 0.48 1.82
CA VAL A 119 4.31 -0.78 2.37
C VAL A 119 3.82 -0.61 3.80
N ALA A 120 2.94 -1.51 4.26
CA ALA A 120 2.50 -1.51 5.66
C ALA A 120 3.60 -1.99 6.62
N ALA A 121 3.66 -1.43 7.82
CA ALA A 121 4.45 -1.91 8.95
C ALA A 121 3.57 -2.07 10.20
N TYR A 122 3.92 -2.98 11.11
CA TYR A 122 3.07 -3.30 12.26
C TYR A 122 3.89 -3.20 13.55
N PRO A 123 3.86 -2.05 14.24
CA PRO A 123 4.58 -1.87 15.51
C PRO A 123 4.18 -2.88 16.60
N GLU A 124 2.94 -3.37 16.55
CA GLU A 124 2.38 -4.36 17.49
C GLU A 124 2.32 -5.78 16.91
N VAL A 125 3.08 -6.06 15.84
CA VAL A 125 3.11 -7.33 15.10
C VAL A 125 1.81 -7.61 14.34
N HIS A 126 1.93 -8.00 13.08
CA HIS A 126 0.76 -8.42 12.30
C HIS A 126 0.08 -9.63 12.97
N PRO A 127 -1.26 -9.68 13.07
CA PRO A 127 -1.97 -10.78 13.75
C PRO A 127 -1.68 -12.19 13.20
N GLU A 128 -1.36 -12.31 11.92
CA GLU A 128 -0.99 -13.58 11.28
C GLU A 128 0.52 -13.90 11.31
N ALA A 129 1.34 -13.00 11.86
CA ALA A 129 2.77 -13.25 11.94
C ALA A 129 3.08 -14.25 13.07
N ARG A 130 4.03 -15.14 12.79
CA ARG A 130 4.45 -16.19 13.75
C ARG A 130 5.19 -15.62 14.96
N SER A 131 5.81 -14.45 14.82
CA SER A 131 6.52 -13.73 15.88
C SER A 131 6.85 -12.30 15.43
N ALA A 132 7.22 -11.44 16.37
CA ALA A 132 7.71 -10.09 16.08
C ALA A 132 8.94 -10.10 15.14
N ALA A 133 9.86 -11.04 15.34
CA ALA A 133 11.05 -11.19 14.50
C ALA A 133 10.69 -11.59 13.07
N ALA A 134 9.70 -12.48 12.89
CA ALA A 134 9.24 -12.90 11.57
C ALA A 134 8.54 -11.75 10.81
N ASP A 135 7.81 -10.89 11.52
CA ASP A 135 7.14 -9.74 10.91
C ASP A 135 8.15 -8.63 10.53
N LEU A 136 9.17 -8.43 11.36
CA LEU A 136 10.28 -7.53 11.05
C LEU A 136 11.06 -8.00 9.81
N ASP A 137 11.41 -9.29 9.76
CA ASP A 137 12.04 -9.90 8.57
C ASP A 137 11.16 -9.72 7.32
N ASN A 138 9.84 -9.89 7.46
CA ASN A 138 8.91 -9.65 6.37
C ASN A 138 8.90 -8.19 5.89
N LEU A 139 9.01 -7.21 6.79
CA LEU A 139 9.17 -5.81 6.41
C LEU A 139 10.48 -5.59 5.65
N LYS A 140 11.59 -6.15 6.16
CA LYS A 140 12.90 -6.06 5.50
C LYS A 140 12.85 -6.63 4.08
N ARG A 141 12.25 -7.81 3.89
CA ARG A 141 12.07 -8.42 2.56
C ARG A 141 11.26 -7.53 1.61
N LYS A 142 10.27 -6.77 2.10
CA LYS A 142 9.52 -5.81 1.27
C LYS A 142 10.38 -4.60 0.86
N ILE A 143 11.21 -4.08 1.76
CA ILE A 143 12.17 -3.00 1.45
C ILE A 143 13.19 -3.50 0.43
N ASP A 144 13.80 -4.66 0.66
CA ASP A 144 14.77 -5.28 -0.25
C ASP A 144 14.18 -5.56 -1.64
N ALA A 145 12.87 -5.83 -1.72
CA ALA A 145 12.14 -6.01 -2.98
C ALA A 145 11.88 -4.71 -3.77
N GLY A 146 12.18 -3.53 -3.20
CA GLY A 146 12.05 -2.23 -3.85
C GLY A 146 11.05 -1.28 -3.19
N ALA A 147 10.52 -1.60 -2.02
CA ALA A 147 9.73 -0.61 -1.27
C ALA A 147 10.63 0.51 -0.74
N THR A 148 10.19 1.75 -0.93
CA THR A 148 10.95 2.96 -0.62
C THR A 148 10.66 3.49 0.78
N ARG A 149 9.52 3.11 1.37
CA ARG A 149 9.10 3.55 2.71
C ARG A 149 8.09 2.60 3.35
N ALA A 150 7.91 2.74 4.66
CA ALA A 150 6.88 2.05 5.41
C ALA A 150 5.87 3.03 6.05
N ILE A 151 4.60 2.63 6.08
CA ILE A 151 3.54 3.33 6.83
C ILE A 151 3.04 2.35 7.89
N THR A 152 3.13 2.74 9.16
CA THR A 152 2.68 1.85 10.24
C THR A 152 1.16 1.73 10.26
N GLN A 153 0.66 0.62 10.78
CA GLN A 153 -0.67 0.58 11.35
C GLN A 153 -0.80 1.65 12.46
N PHE A 154 -2.03 2.09 12.74
CA PHE A 154 -2.28 2.97 13.89
C PHE A 154 -1.86 2.29 15.20
N PHE A 155 -1.49 3.11 16.17
CA PHE A 155 -1.17 2.73 17.54
C PHE A 155 -1.56 3.89 18.45
N TYR A 156 -1.87 3.60 19.72
CA TYR A 156 -2.23 4.63 20.70
C TYR A 156 -1.09 4.92 21.69
N ASP A 157 -0.19 3.97 21.90
CA ASP A 157 0.97 4.14 22.77
C ASP A 157 2.22 4.47 21.94
N THR A 158 2.73 5.69 22.10
CA THR A 158 3.96 6.15 21.45
C THR A 158 5.18 5.26 21.75
N SER A 159 5.22 4.61 22.92
CA SER A 159 6.32 3.74 23.33
C SER A 159 6.44 2.50 22.42
N VAL A 160 5.32 2.04 21.85
CA VAL A 160 5.28 0.93 20.90
C VAL A 160 6.03 1.32 19.63
N PHE A 161 5.74 2.49 19.06
CA PHE A 161 6.42 2.96 17.86
C PHE A 161 7.92 3.19 18.09
N LEU A 162 8.29 3.79 19.21
CA LEU A 162 9.70 4.05 19.53
C LEU A 162 10.51 2.74 19.63
N ARG A 163 9.99 1.74 20.34
CA ARG A 163 10.63 0.41 20.41
C ARG A 163 10.72 -0.26 19.04
N PHE A 164 9.65 -0.16 18.24
CA PHE A 164 9.63 -0.73 16.89
C PHE A 164 10.67 -0.07 15.97
N ARG A 165 10.76 1.26 15.98
CA ARG A 165 11.77 2.03 15.22
C ARG A 165 13.19 1.61 15.62
N ASP A 166 13.46 1.49 16.92
CA ASP A 166 14.78 1.10 17.41
C ASP A 166 15.12 -0.34 17.02
N ALA A 167 14.15 -1.25 17.04
CA ALA A 167 14.30 -2.63 16.54
C ALA A 167 14.59 -2.68 15.03
N LEU A 168 13.94 -1.84 14.22
CA LEU A 168 14.22 -1.72 12.78
C LEU A 168 15.63 -1.22 12.52
N ALA A 169 16.06 -0.18 13.24
CA ALA A 169 17.42 0.35 13.12
C ALA A 169 18.47 -0.70 13.50
N ALA A 170 18.25 -1.45 14.58
CA ALA A 170 19.13 -2.55 15.00
C ALA A 170 19.21 -3.69 13.96
N ALA A 171 18.15 -3.89 13.17
CA ALA A 171 18.10 -4.88 12.09
C ALA A 171 18.62 -4.35 10.73
N GLY A 172 19.09 -3.10 10.68
CA GLY A 172 19.62 -2.44 9.49
C GLY A 172 18.55 -1.95 8.50
N VAL A 173 17.31 -1.75 8.95
CA VAL A 173 16.24 -1.17 8.14
C VAL A 173 16.21 0.34 8.35
N HIS A 174 16.57 1.09 7.31
CA HIS A 174 16.68 2.56 7.33
C HIS A 174 15.70 3.27 6.41
N ALA A 175 14.78 2.53 5.77
CA ALA A 175 13.72 3.13 4.99
C ALA A 175 12.87 4.07 5.89
N PRO A 176 12.45 5.23 5.36
CA PRO A 176 11.60 6.18 6.08
C PRO A 176 10.20 5.63 6.37
#